data_AF-A0AAU0KCA2-F1
#
_entry.id   AF-A0AAU0KCA2-F1
#
_cell.length_a   1.000
_cell.length_b   1.000
_cell.length_c   1.000
_cell.angle_alpha   90.00
_cell.angle_beta   90.00
_cell.angle_gamma   90.00
#
_symmetry.space_group_name_H-M   'P 1'
#
loop_
_entity.id
_entity.type
_entity.pdbx_description
1 polymer ?
#
loop_
_entity_poly.entity_id
_entity_poly.type
_entity_poly.pdbx_seq_one_letter_code
_entity_poly.pdbx_strand_id
1 'polypeptide(L)'
;MTEIMFLKSLLEITMLICFGAAWPISIYKSWTSRSSRGKSLLFLVVIIVGYLAGIGKCLLDGATHWSVVALYVVNVTMVSIDTLLYFRNEALEKKTAEIR
;
A
#
# COMPACT_ATOMS: atom_id res chain seq x y z
N MET A 1 -4.87 -18.33 -25.99
CA MET A 1 -5.74 -17.75 -24.94
C MET A 1 -5.16 -18.00 -23.55
N THR A 2 -4.80 -19.25 -23.23
CA THR A 2 -4.16 -19.63 -21.95
C THR A 2 -2.83 -18.93 -21.67
N GLU A 3 -1.94 -18.78 -22.67
CA GLU A 3 -0.66 -18.08 -22.47
C GLU A 3 -0.83 -16.59 -22.13
N ILE A 4 -1.84 -15.94 -22.71
CA ILE A 4 -2.14 -14.54 -22.44
C ILE A 4 -2.65 -14.37 -21.01
N MET A 5 -3.52 -15.28 -20.54
CA MET A 5 -4.00 -15.27 -19.16
C MET A 5 -2.86 -15.52 -18.17
N PHE A 6 -1.97 -16.47 -18.46
CA PHE A 6 -0.78 -16.73 -17.64
C PHE A 6 0.12 -15.50 -17.54
N LEU A 7 0.45 -14.87 -18.68
CA LEU A 7 1.33 -13.69 -18.70
C LEU A 7 0.71 -12.51 -17.95
N LYS A 8 -0.60 -12.28 -18.08
CA LYS A 8 -1.32 -11.24 -17.31
C LYS A 8 -1.13 -11.42 -15.81
N SER A 9 -1.41 -12.61 -15.29
CA SER A 9 -1.26 -12.91 -13.86
C SER A 9 0.19 -12.82 -13.41
N LEU A 10 1.15 -13.26 -14.22
CA LEU A 10 2.57 -13.18 -13.88
C LEU A 10 3.02 -11.72 -13.72
N LEU A 11 2.71 -10.86 -14.69
CA LEU A 11 3.06 -9.43 -14.64
C LEU A 11 2.41 -8.73 -13.44
N GLU A 12 1.14 -9.03 -13.16
CA GLU A 12 0.40 -8.47 -12.03
C GLU A 12 1.02 -8.91 -10.69
N ILE A 13 1.34 -10.19 -10.52
CA ILE A 13 2.01 -10.72 -9.33
C ILE A 13 3.38 -10.07 -9.13
N THR A 14 4.20 -10.01 -10.19
CA THR A 14 5.52 -9.38 -10.12
C THR A 14 5.41 -7.91 -9.67
N MET A 15 4.50 -7.15 -10.27
CA MET A 15 4.24 -5.76 -9.88
C MET A 15 3.83 -5.65 -8.41
N LEU A 16 2.89 -6.48 -7.94
CA LEU A 16 2.41 -6.45 -6.56
C LEU A 16 3.46 -6.86 -5.54
N ILE A 17 4.39 -7.75 -5.90
CA ILE A 17 5.53 -8.10 -5.06
C ILE A 17 6.51 -6.93 -4.97
N CYS A 18 6.84 -6.30 -6.10
CA CYS A 18 7.74 -5.14 -6.13
C CYS A 18 7.18 -3.97 -5.32
N PHE A 19 5.89 -3.65 -5.46
CA PHE A 19 5.26 -2.64 -4.62
C PHE A 19 5.12 -3.11 -3.17
N GLY A 20 4.79 -4.37 -2.96
CA GLY A 20 4.72 -5.01 -1.65
C GLY A 20 6.00 -4.82 -0.84
N ALA A 21 7.16 -4.99 -1.48
CA ALA A 21 8.46 -4.80 -0.84
C ALA A 21 8.80 -3.33 -0.52
N ALA A 22 8.19 -2.36 -1.20
CA ALA A 22 8.42 -0.94 -0.93
C ALA A 22 7.78 -0.50 0.40
N TRP A 23 6.64 -1.08 0.78
CA TRP A 23 5.90 -0.67 1.98
C TRP A 23 6.59 -0.99 3.31
N PRO A 24 7.21 -2.17 3.55
CA PRO A 24 7.99 -2.44 4.74
C PRO A 24 9.09 -1.41 4.98
N ILE A 25 9.77 -0.98 3.91
CA ILE A 25 10.81 0.06 3.97
C ILE A 25 10.20 1.41 4.36
N SER A 26 9.06 1.77 3.76
CA SER A 26 8.35 3.02 4.08
C SER A 26 7.86 3.07 5.53
N ILE A 27 7.26 1.97 6.00
CA ILE A 27 6.78 1.77 7.37
C ILE A 27 7.95 1.87 8.36
N TYR A 28 9.06 1.16 8.09
CA TYR A 28 10.25 1.22 8.94
C TYR A 28 10.76 2.66 9.08
N LYS A 29 10.85 3.38 7.95
CA LYS A 29 11.23 4.81 7.94
C LYS A 29 10.23 5.68 8.70
N SER A 30 8.93 5.50 8.54
CA SER A 30 7.89 6.21 9.30
C SER A 30 8.02 5.99 10.80
N TRP A 31 8.24 4.74 11.19
CA TRP A 31 8.32 4.36 12.60
C TRP A 31 9.55 4.95 13.28
N THR A 32 10.71 4.87 12.62
CA THR A 32 11.99 5.34 13.19
C THR A 32 12.13 6.85 13.16
N SER A 33 11.72 7.53 12.08
CA SER A 33 11.88 8.98 11.96
C SER A 33 10.98 9.76 12.90
N ARG A 34 9.82 9.18 13.28
CA ARG A 34 8.74 9.85 14.02
C ARG A 34 8.33 11.20 13.42
N SER A 35 8.53 11.36 12.11
CA SER A 35 8.25 12.59 11.38
C SER A 35 7.34 12.30 10.19
N SER A 36 6.41 13.22 9.94
CA SER A 36 5.55 13.23 8.74
C SER A 36 6.16 14.02 7.57
N ARG A 37 7.26 14.75 7.80
CA ARG A 37 7.88 15.57 6.74
C ARG A 37 8.39 14.69 5.60
N GLY A 38 8.08 15.10 4.38
CA GLY A 38 8.47 14.40 3.15
C GLY A 38 7.59 13.21 2.78
N LYS A 39 6.55 12.89 3.57
CA LYS A 39 5.49 11.95 3.16
C LYS A 39 4.27 12.70 2.65
N SER A 40 3.67 12.20 1.57
CA SER A 40 2.44 12.73 0.98
C SER A 40 1.25 11.86 1.37
N LEU A 41 0.35 12.38 2.19
CA LEU A 41 -0.89 11.68 2.57
C LEU A 41 -1.76 11.41 1.35
N LEU A 42 -1.87 12.37 0.42
CA LEU A 42 -2.62 12.20 -0.83
C LEU A 42 -2.09 11.00 -1.62
N PHE A 43 -0.77 10.86 -1.72
CA PHE A 43 -0.16 9.73 -2.41
C PHE A 43 -0.54 8.40 -1.77
N LEU A 44 -0.49 8.29 -0.43
CA LEU A 44 -0.90 7.07 0.27
C LEU A 44 -2.37 6.72 0.02
N VAL A 45 -3.26 7.72 0.06
CA VAL A 45 -4.70 7.53 -0.20
C VAL A 45 -4.95 7.07 -1.65
N VAL A 46 -4.30 7.70 -2.62
CA VAL A 46 -4.42 7.33 -4.05
C VAL A 46 -4.01 5.87 -4.26
N ILE A 47 -2.93 5.44 -3.60
CA ILE A 47 -2.47 4.05 -3.66
C ILE A 47 -3.46 3.08 -3.02
N ILE A 48 -4.04 3.42 -1.86
CA ILE A 48 -5.08 2.60 -1.21
C ILE A 48 -6.27 2.41 -2.17
N VAL A 49 -6.75 3.50 -2.78
CA VAL A 49 -7.84 3.44 -3.77
C VAL A 49 -7.46 2.56 -4.95
N GLY A 50 -6.23 2.67 -5.46
CA GLY A 50 -5.72 1.83 -6.54
C GLY A 50 -5.74 0.33 -6.19
N TYR A 51 -5.31 -0.05 -4.99
CA TYR A 51 -5.36 -1.44 -4.55
C TYR A 51 -6.80 -1.94 -4.37
N LEU A 52 -7.71 -1.13 -3.83
CA LEU A 52 -9.13 -1.48 -3.72
C LEU A 52 -9.78 -1.67 -5.09
N ALA A 53 -9.44 -0.83 -6.07
CA ALA A 53 -9.89 -0.99 -7.45
C ALA A 53 -9.36 -2.30 -8.07
N GLY A 54 -8.10 -2.66 -7.80
CA GLY A 54 -7.52 -3.94 -8.22
C GLY A 54 -8.23 -5.15 -7.63
N ILE A 55 -8.56 -5.11 -6.33
CA ILE A 55 -9.40 -6.14 -5.69
C ILE A 55 -10.77 -6.21 -6.36
N GLY A 56 -11.42 -5.07 -6.59
CA GLY A 56 -12.69 -4.99 -7.31
C GLY A 56 -12.63 -5.65 -8.69
N LYS A 57 -11.59 -5.37 -9.47
CA LYS A 57 -11.33 -6.02 -10.77
C LYS A 57 -11.26 -7.54 -10.62
N CYS A 58 -10.49 -8.03 -9.64
CA CYS A 58 -10.38 -9.47 -9.39
C CYS A 58 -11.72 -10.12 -9.02
N LEU A 59 -12.56 -9.45 -8.25
CA LEU A 59 -13.87 -9.97 -7.84
C LEU A 59 -14.88 -10.01 -9.01
N LEU A 60 -14.77 -9.09 -9.97
CA LEU A 60 -15.67 -8.99 -11.13
C LEU A 60 -15.28 -9.91 -12.29
N ASP A 61 -14.02 -10.35 -12.40
CA ASP A 61 -13.52 -11.15 -13.53
C ASP A 61 -14.02 -12.61 -13.56
N GLY A 62 -14.71 -13.10 -12.52
CA GLY A 62 -15.30 -14.45 -12.48
C GLY A 62 -14.32 -15.63 -12.41
N ALA A 63 -13.03 -15.40 -12.68
CA ALA A 63 -11.92 -16.35 -12.56
C ALA A 63 -10.86 -15.82 -11.56
N THR A 64 -11.29 -15.55 -10.32
CA THR A 64 -10.47 -14.91 -9.30
C THR A 64 -9.27 -15.76 -8.92
N HIS A 65 -8.06 -15.26 -9.21
CA HIS A 65 -6.82 -15.82 -8.67
C HIS A 65 -6.62 -15.35 -7.22
N TRP A 66 -6.99 -16.18 -6.26
CA TRP A 66 -6.92 -15.86 -4.82
C TRP A 66 -5.52 -15.44 -4.34
N SER A 67 -4.45 -15.94 -4.97
CA SER A 67 -3.08 -15.49 -4.68
C SER A 67 -2.85 -14.02 -5.03
N VAL A 68 -3.41 -13.53 -6.14
CA VAL A 68 -3.33 -12.13 -6.56
C VAL A 68 -4.12 -11.24 -5.61
N VAL A 69 -5.33 -11.67 -5.24
CA VAL A 69 -6.16 -10.96 -4.24
C VAL A 69 -5.44 -10.87 -2.90
N ALA A 70 -4.80 -11.95 -2.43
CA ALA A 70 -4.04 -11.93 -1.20
C ALA A 70 -2.88 -10.91 -1.26
N LEU A 71 -2.17 -10.81 -2.39
CA LEU A 71 -1.11 -9.80 -2.57
C LEU A 71 -1.67 -8.37 -2.54
N TYR A 72 -2.83 -8.11 -3.16
CA TYR A 72 -3.51 -6.82 -3.05
C TYR A 72 -3.89 -6.49 -1.61
N VAL A 73 -4.46 -7.45 -0.88
CA VAL A 73 -4.87 -7.29 0.53
C VAL A 73 -3.66 -6.99 1.43
N VAL A 74 -2.55 -7.70 1.23
CA VAL A 74 -1.31 -7.45 1.97
C VAL A 74 -0.77 -6.04 1.68
N ASN A 75 -0.76 -5.63 0.41
CA ASN A 75 -0.33 -4.29 0.02
C ASN A 75 -1.20 -3.19 0.66
N VAL A 76 -2.53 -3.24 0.51
CA VAL A 76 -3.41 -2.22 1.09
C VAL A 76 -3.32 -2.18 2.61
N THR A 77 -3.12 -3.33 3.26
CA THR A 77 -2.91 -3.40 4.71
C THR A 77 -1.64 -2.66 5.11
N MET A 78 -0.52 -2.90 4.41
CA MET A 78 0.75 -2.21 4.70
C MET A 78 0.67 -0.70 4.44
N VAL A 79 0.05 -0.27 3.34
CA VAL A 79 -0.12 1.17 3.06
C VAL A 79 -1.03 1.83 4.10
N SER A 80 -2.06 1.11 4.56
CA SER A 80 -2.93 1.59 5.62
C SER A 80 -2.18 1.75 6.94
N ILE A 81 -1.32 0.79 7.30
CA ILE A 81 -0.44 0.91 8.47
C ILE A 81 0.47 2.14 8.34
N ASP A 82 1.11 2.34 7.19
CA ASP A 82 1.98 3.50 6.98
C ASP A 82 1.20 4.83 7.05
N THR A 83 -0.04 4.83 6.58
CA THR A 83 -0.97 5.96 6.68
C THR A 83 -1.34 6.26 8.14
N LEU A 84 -1.58 5.25 8.97
CA LEU A 84 -1.80 5.44 10.40
C LEU A 84 -0.55 6.00 11.09
N LEU A 85 0.64 5.55 10.68
CA LEU A 85 1.90 6.10 11.18
C LEU A 85 2.11 7.56 10.76
N TYR A 86 1.66 7.96 9.58
CA TYR A 86 1.67 9.37 9.16
C TYR A 86 0.88 10.23 10.16
N PHE A 87 -0.37 9.87 10.49
CA PHE A 87 -1.19 10.63 11.44
C PHE A 87 -0.61 10.61 12.86
N ARG A 88 -0.05 9.48 13.29
CA ARG A 88 0.66 9.39 14.58
C ARG A 88 1.82 10.38 14.62
N ASN A 89 2.66 10.41 13.59
CA ASN A 89 3.83 11.27 13.54
C ASN A 89 3.43 12.75 13.46
N GLU A 90 2.41 13.08 12.68
CA GLU A 90 1.86 14.43 12.61
C GLU A 90 1.39 14.93 13.99
N ALA A 91 0.71 14.06 14.76
CA ALA A 91 0.29 14.38 16.12
C ALA A 91 1.48 14.57 17.08
N LEU A 92 2.56 13.79 16.93
CA LEU A 92 3.78 13.94 17.73
C LEU A 92 4.51 15.26 17.41
N GLU A 93 4.56 15.64 16.14
CA GLU A 93 5.16 16.90 15.69
C GLU A 93 4.39 18.11 16.23
N LYS A 94 3.05 18.09 16.16
CA LYS A 94 2.20 19.16 16.70
C LYS A 94 2.42 19.36 18.21
N LYS A 95 2.42 18.27 19.00
CA LYS A 95 2.71 18.33 20.44
C LYS A 95 4.09 18.90 20.75
N THR A 96 5.10 18.55 19.94
CA THR A 96 6.47 19.07 20.14
C THR A 96 6.55 20.57 19.80
N ALA A 97 5.76 21.04 18.84
CA ALA A 97 5.68 22.45 18.48
C ALA A 97 4.95 23.28 19.55
N GLU A 98 3.95 22.73 20.24
CA GLU A 98 3.24 23.41 21.34
C GLU A 98 4.09 23.61 22.60
N ILE A 99 5.10 22.75 22.82
CA ILE A 99 6.00 22.84 23.98
C ILE A 99 7.15 23.85 23.76
N ARG A 100 7.43 24.21 22.50
CA ARG A 100 8.50 25.15 22.13
C ARG A 100 7.99 26.58 22.05
#